data_AF-A0A4W3HWZ2-F1
#
_entry.id   AF-A0A4W3HWZ2-F1
#
_cell.length_a   1.000
_cell.length_b   1.000
_cell.length_c   1.000
_cell.angle_alpha   90.00
_cell.angle_beta   90.00
_cell.angle_gamma   90.00
#
_symmetry.space_group_name_H-M   'P 1'
#
loop_
_entity.id
_entity.type
_entity.pdbx_description
1 polymer ?
#
loop_
_entity_poly.entity_id
_entity_poly.type
_entity_poly.pdbx_seq_one_letter_code
_entity_poly.pdbx_strand_id
1 'polypeptide(L)'
;MQDLMSLVFLFPVNLPYQSSKIFYSKDNAQNFVPLYKQKDLQGIVKGVYFLPTISAIGILLRTDDELCFRYVSLVNQLLFTSAPFKLFKYANFNVVQSLHGFAGNIIIWSYYNLLFSPNNGITFYPVTVIRTLDYPYNTLPREGVFINQVLVDTGNEIAVITNKGDLFYGRLSVDAVLVKIKTVGNLRVREQMIFNKFGDLSIIESRKGYHVNSIDFFHCIIWINQELNSLEPPLPHCMVQSLESKSWKRAYYIDIKENASLFAQFVPATSQDALCLVTMSNPDLVKFQAYAFVTERTVDGDWVFSLELFVTHAYNEDVDKMFNRSLLFTGITTVVIDVLDKGIRCKDLAPLAAYIVIGCPPAKELRVVKKLTTCPKEIFNDTFSYVIKRNAYDPDRLFRPGTGTKDIYVPYDQATYGCPMAVHFESPWVPTLQLWVDGKFIEDIKVEFVIYEVNGMFNYNYDKRVSQINCLSEPQTWKSMLSKQKNPNPDTAWNAKNYHSCQDPLGPRITDGNREFQIMGGGNGNRILFQKYTGFYIFRVIVVNPTYSFCHLTATFSVYVFGAAPMSAYSSELLLALFIIFLTTMVFIGFCLFNLKTRLKKTEIIIKVQQHPSQ
;
A
#
# COMPACT_ATOMS: atom_id res chain seq x y z
N MET A 1 4.54 0.53 -7.95
CA MET A 1 4.33 -0.78 -8.63
C MET A 1 5.58 -1.25 -9.39
N GLN A 2 6.43 -0.35 -9.93
CA GLN A 2 7.75 -0.72 -10.48
C GLN A 2 8.73 -1.24 -9.41
N ASP A 3 8.73 -0.68 -8.20
CA ASP A 3 9.66 -1.10 -7.12
C ASP A 3 9.38 -2.48 -6.50
N LEU A 4 8.27 -3.12 -6.85
CA LEU A 4 7.89 -4.45 -6.36
C LEU A 4 8.14 -5.57 -7.38
N MET A 5 8.70 -5.27 -8.56
CA MET A 5 8.73 -6.23 -9.67
C MET A 5 10.11 -6.83 -10.02
N SER A 6 11.19 -6.50 -9.32
CA SER A 6 12.49 -7.13 -9.60
C SER A 6 13.29 -7.40 -8.33
N LEU A 7 13.07 -8.59 -7.74
CA LEU A 7 14.03 -9.18 -6.82
C LEU A 7 15.09 -9.93 -7.63
N VAL A 8 16.36 -9.66 -7.34
CA VAL A 8 17.47 -10.45 -7.87
C VAL A 8 17.90 -11.45 -6.81
N PHE A 9 17.99 -12.73 -7.16
CA PHE A 9 18.42 -13.79 -6.25
C PHE A 9 19.82 -14.29 -6.59
N LEU A 10 20.60 -14.57 -5.55
CA LEU A 10 21.87 -15.29 -5.64
C LEU A 10 21.75 -16.57 -4.82
N PHE A 11 21.91 -17.72 -5.46
CA PHE A 11 21.78 -19.02 -4.81
C PHE A 11 22.64 -20.08 -5.50
N PRO A 12 23.12 -21.09 -4.76
CA PRO A 12 23.76 -22.24 -5.35
C PRO A 12 22.73 -23.17 -5.99
N VAL A 13 23.03 -23.65 -7.20
CA VAL A 13 22.23 -24.67 -7.89
C VAL A 13 22.79 -26.05 -7.54
N ASN A 14 21.92 -27.05 -7.37
CA ASN A 14 22.27 -28.45 -7.09
C ASN A 14 22.92 -28.71 -5.71
N LEU A 15 22.74 -27.82 -4.75
CA LEU A 15 23.12 -28.06 -3.35
C LEU A 15 21.89 -28.35 -2.48
N PRO A 16 22.03 -29.17 -1.41
CA PRO A 16 21.00 -29.30 -0.39
C PRO A 16 20.59 -27.92 0.16
N TYR A 17 19.29 -27.69 0.36
CA TYR A 17 18.78 -26.45 0.92
C TYR A 17 19.45 -26.13 2.26
N GLN A 18 19.62 -27.14 3.13
CA GLN A 18 20.25 -27.01 4.44
C GLN A 18 21.74 -26.62 4.41
N SER A 19 22.45 -26.81 3.30
CA SER A 19 23.82 -26.29 3.12
C SER A 19 23.87 -25.01 2.29
N SER A 20 22.79 -24.68 1.57
CA SER A 20 22.72 -23.54 0.65
C SER A 20 22.56 -22.20 1.39
N LYS A 21 23.26 -21.16 0.94
CA LYS A 21 22.99 -19.76 1.33
C LYS A 21 22.30 -19.06 0.17
N ILE A 22 21.08 -18.58 0.40
CA ILE A 22 20.28 -17.86 -0.59
C ILE A 22 20.28 -16.39 -0.18
N PHE A 23 20.54 -15.51 -1.13
CA PHE A 23 20.49 -14.06 -0.94
C PHE A 23 19.53 -13.43 -1.93
N TYR A 24 18.97 -12.28 -1.56
CA TYR A 24 18.14 -11.47 -2.45
C TYR A 24 18.54 -9.99 -2.39
N SER A 25 18.31 -9.28 -3.49
CA SER A 25 18.52 -7.84 -3.63
C SER A 25 17.23 -7.17 -4.09
N LYS A 26 16.95 -6.00 -3.53
CA LYS A 26 15.83 -5.11 -3.92
C LYS A 26 16.27 -3.90 -4.74
N ASP A 27 17.58 -3.74 -4.92
CA ASP A 27 18.24 -2.56 -5.49
C ASP A 27 19.06 -2.94 -6.73
N ASN A 28 18.49 -3.82 -7.58
CA ASN A 28 19.10 -4.26 -8.84
C ASN A 28 20.51 -4.85 -8.65
N ALA A 29 20.66 -5.74 -7.68
CA ALA A 29 21.91 -6.45 -7.34
C ALA A 29 23.04 -5.56 -6.78
N GLN A 30 22.74 -4.36 -6.27
CA GLN A 30 23.74 -3.54 -5.58
C GLN A 30 24.05 -4.08 -4.18
N ASN A 31 23.03 -4.46 -3.41
CA ASN A 31 23.20 -5.04 -2.08
C ASN A 31 22.40 -6.34 -1.91
N PHE A 32 23.05 -7.36 -1.37
CA PHE A 32 22.45 -8.66 -1.12
C PHE A 32 22.21 -8.91 0.37
N VAL A 33 20.99 -9.28 0.72
CA VAL A 33 20.58 -9.66 2.07
C VAL A 33 20.32 -11.17 2.10
N PRO A 34 20.80 -11.91 3.12
CA PRO A 34 20.52 -13.33 3.23
C PRO A 34 19.02 -13.59 3.47
N LEU A 35 18.48 -14.58 2.76
CA LEU A 35 17.17 -15.14 3.04
C LEU A 35 17.27 -16.03 4.28
N TYR A 36 16.37 -15.86 5.26
CA TYR A 36 16.42 -16.66 6.47
C TYR A 36 16.06 -18.12 6.16
N LYS A 37 16.85 -19.02 6.72
CA LYS A 37 16.78 -20.44 6.44
C LYS A 37 15.72 -21.11 7.29
N GLN A 38 14.79 -21.82 6.65
CA GLN A 38 13.81 -22.65 7.35
C GLN A 38 14.45 -23.97 7.76
N LYS A 39 14.37 -24.33 9.05
CA LYS A 39 15.01 -25.54 9.58
C LYS A 39 14.37 -26.83 9.04
N ASP A 40 13.08 -26.79 8.76
CA ASP A 40 12.30 -27.99 8.39
C ASP A 40 12.30 -28.27 6.87
N LEU A 41 12.86 -27.36 6.07
CA LEU A 41 12.90 -27.51 4.61
C LEU A 41 14.03 -28.45 4.16
N GLN A 42 13.69 -29.54 3.47
CA GLN A 42 14.66 -30.48 2.91
C GLN A 42 14.54 -30.58 1.38
N GLY A 43 15.62 -31.01 0.74
CA GLY A 43 15.70 -31.16 -0.72
C GLY A 43 16.89 -30.40 -1.33
N ILE A 44 17.10 -30.60 -2.62
CA ILE A 44 18.17 -29.99 -3.41
C ILE A 44 17.60 -28.76 -4.14
N VAL A 45 18.25 -27.60 -3.97
CA VAL A 45 17.83 -26.35 -4.60
C VAL A 45 18.05 -26.42 -6.11
N LYS A 46 16.97 -26.17 -6.86
CA LYS A 46 17.00 -26.10 -8.33
C LYS A 46 16.72 -24.71 -8.88
N GLY A 47 15.99 -23.88 -8.14
CA GLY A 47 15.70 -22.51 -8.54
C GLY A 47 15.06 -21.71 -7.41
N VAL A 48 15.18 -20.39 -7.48
CA VAL A 48 14.53 -19.44 -6.57
C VAL A 48 13.88 -18.35 -7.41
N TYR A 49 12.58 -18.16 -7.23
CA TYR A 49 11.77 -17.27 -8.07
C TYR A 49 10.93 -16.36 -7.20
N PHE A 50 10.81 -15.10 -7.59
CA PHE A 50 9.81 -14.22 -6.97
C PHE A 50 8.49 -14.36 -7.69
N LEU A 51 7.41 -14.50 -6.92
CA LEU A 51 6.05 -14.67 -7.42
C LEU A 51 5.22 -13.50 -6.91
N PRO A 52 5.16 -12.39 -7.67
CA PRO A 52 4.60 -11.13 -7.19
C PRO A 52 3.12 -11.27 -6.81
N THR A 53 2.39 -12.16 -7.51
CA THR A 53 0.94 -12.35 -7.37
C THR A 53 0.52 -13.27 -6.23
N ILE A 54 1.48 -13.75 -5.45
CA ILE A 54 1.29 -14.31 -4.11
C ILE A 54 2.21 -13.64 -3.10
N SER A 55 2.96 -12.60 -3.52
CA SER A 55 3.96 -11.87 -2.72
C SER A 55 4.93 -12.80 -1.98
N ALA A 56 5.33 -13.90 -2.64
CA ALA A 56 6.14 -14.95 -2.05
C ALA A 56 7.38 -15.27 -2.89
N ILE A 57 8.37 -15.85 -2.22
CA ILE A 57 9.54 -16.46 -2.85
C ILE A 57 9.24 -17.95 -3.02
N GLY A 58 9.15 -18.40 -4.26
CA GLY A 58 9.04 -19.81 -4.62
C GLY A 58 10.42 -20.45 -4.72
N ILE A 59 10.75 -21.34 -3.79
CA ILE A 59 11.98 -22.13 -3.82
C ILE A 59 11.64 -23.49 -4.44
N LEU A 60 12.21 -23.77 -5.60
CA LEU A 60 12.04 -25.05 -6.28
C LEU A 60 13.04 -26.06 -5.73
N LEU A 61 12.53 -27.07 -5.04
CA LEU A 61 13.32 -28.12 -4.42
C LEU A 61 13.09 -29.45 -5.12
N ARG A 62 14.16 -30.24 -5.24
CA ARG A 62 14.08 -31.67 -5.57
C ARG A 62 14.22 -32.50 -4.31
N THR A 63 13.22 -33.31 -4.01
CA THR A 63 13.27 -34.34 -2.96
C THR A 63 13.11 -35.67 -3.65
N ASP A 64 14.09 -36.56 -3.47
CA ASP A 64 14.18 -37.81 -4.22
C ASP A 64 14.14 -37.56 -5.75
N ASP A 65 13.04 -38.01 -6.38
CA ASP A 65 12.71 -37.90 -7.79
C ASP A 65 11.50 -36.98 -8.03
N GLU A 66 11.19 -36.06 -7.13
CA GLU A 66 10.08 -35.13 -7.31
C GLU A 66 10.54 -33.69 -7.13
N LEU A 67 9.99 -32.81 -7.96
CA LEU A 67 10.14 -31.37 -7.85
C LEU A 67 8.91 -30.77 -7.20
N CYS A 68 9.11 -29.76 -6.39
CA CYS A 68 8.03 -29.05 -5.73
C CYS A 68 8.47 -27.64 -5.36
N PHE A 69 7.55 -26.70 -5.45
CA PHE A 69 7.74 -25.35 -4.93
C PHE A 69 7.44 -25.31 -3.44
N ARG A 70 8.27 -24.55 -2.73
CA ARG A 70 8.08 -24.16 -1.34
C ARG A 70 7.99 -22.65 -1.29
N TYR A 71 6.85 -22.15 -0.84
CA TYR A 71 6.57 -20.73 -0.86
C TYR A 71 6.89 -20.13 0.50
N VAL A 72 7.78 -19.16 0.51
CA VAL A 72 8.26 -18.49 1.72
C VAL A 72 7.95 -17.00 1.59
N SER A 73 7.41 -16.40 2.65
CA SER A 73 7.16 -14.96 2.70
C SER A 73 8.47 -14.17 2.79
N LEU A 74 8.45 -12.87 2.47
CA LEU A 74 9.63 -11.99 2.63
C LEU A 74 10.08 -11.83 4.09
N VAL A 75 9.19 -12.10 5.05
CA VAL A 75 9.51 -12.16 6.49
C VAL A 75 9.93 -13.56 6.93
N ASN A 76 10.16 -14.47 5.97
CA ASN A 76 10.65 -15.82 6.16
C ASN A 76 9.73 -16.70 7.01
N GLN A 77 8.46 -16.74 6.64
CA GLN A 77 7.53 -17.76 7.11
C GLN A 77 7.20 -18.69 5.94
N LEU A 78 7.27 -20.00 6.16
CA LEU A 78 6.77 -20.98 5.19
C LEU A 78 5.26 -20.77 5.09
N LEU A 79 4.78 -20.49 3.88
CA LEU A 79 3.37 -20.25 3.61
C LEU A 79 2.67 -21.56 3.27
N PHE A 80 3.10 -22.20 2.18
CA PHE A 80 2.55 -23.47 1.71
C PHE A 80 3.52 -24.18 0.77
N THR A 81 3.12 -25.37 0.32
CA THR A 81 3.87 -26.27 -0.54
C THR A 81 3.02 -26.64 -1.76
N SER A 82 3.61 -26.62 -2.96
CA SER A 82 2.93 -27.09 -4.16
C SER A 82 2.74 -28.61 -4.15
N ALA A 83 1.85 -29.11 -5.02
CA ALA A 83 1.86 -30.52 -5.36
C ALA A 83 3.23 -30.91 -5.96
N PRO A 84 3.76 -32.09 -5.66
CA PRO A 84 4.97 -32.58 -6.30
C PRO A 84 4.70 -32.94 -7.76
N PHE A 85 5.70 -32.76 -8.61
CA PHE A 85 5.65 -33.12 -10.02
C PHE A 85 6.99 -33.73 -10.46
N LYS A 86 6.96 -34.55 -11.52
CA LYS A 86 8.13 -35.25 -12.04
C LYS A 86 8.57 -34.65 -13.36
N LEU A 87 9.87 -34.67 -13.61
CA LEU A 87 10.46 -34.41 -14.91
C LEU A 87 11.16 -35.67 -15.38
N PHE A 88 10.89 -36.08 -16.62
CA PHE A 88 11.59 -37.18 -17.25
C PHE A 88 13.07 -36.83 -17.43
N LYS A 89 13.97 -37.72 -16.95
CA LYS A 89 15.44 -37.58 -16.97
C LYS A 89 15.88 -36.18 -16.53
N TYR A 90 15.99 -35.90 -15.21
CA TYR A 90 16.34 -34.63 -14.51
C TYR A 90 17.56 -33.84 -15.04
N ALA A 91 17.62 -33.61 -16.34
CA ALA A 91 18.55 -32.79 -17.07
C ALA A 91 18.26 -31.33 -16.75
N ASN A 92 19.17 -30.46 -17.17
CA ASN A 92 18.97 -29.01 -17.08
C ASN A 92 17.61 -28.64 -17.66
N PHE A 93 16.82 -27.94 -16.86
CA PHE A 93 15.51 -27.43 -17.23
C PHE A 93 15.49 -25.93 -17.03
N ASN A 94 14.58 -25.27 -17.73
CA ASN A 94 14.36 -23.84 -17.66
C ASN A 94 12.98 -23.57 -17.10
N VAL A 95 12.86 -22.48 -16.35
CA VAL A 95 11.60 -21.99 -15.81
C VAL A 95 11.36 -20.61 -16.42
N VAL A 96 10.24 -20.45 -17.10
CA VAL A 96 9.81 -19.20 -17.73
C VAL A 96 8.57 -18.72 -17.01
N GLN A 97 8.62 -17.51 -16.46
CA GLN A 97 7.46 -16.85 -15.87
C GLN A 97 6.86 -15.90 -16.91
N SER A 98 5.55 -15.96 -17.11
CA SER A 98 4.89 -14.99 -17.99
C SER A 98 4.91 -13.60 -17.34
N LEU A 99 5.28 -12.59 -18.13
CA LEU A 99 5.33 -11.20 -17.69
C LEU A 99 4.17 -10.44 -18.33
N HIS A 100 3.45 -9.67 -17.50
CA HIS A 100 2.29 -8.82 -17.83
C HIS A 100 1.00 -9.56 -18.15
N GLY A 101 -0.10 -9.16 -17.50
CA GLY A 101 -1.45 -9.71 -17.70
C GLY A 101 -1.63 -11.14 -17.19
N PHE A 102 -0.67 -12.03 -17.38
CA PHE A 102 -0.72 -13.44 -16.97
C PHE A 102 0.29 -13.76 -15.88
N ALA A 103 0.49 -12.79 -14.99
CA ALA A 103 1.41 -12.96 -13.88
C ALA A 103 0.90 -14.08 -12.97
N GLY A 104 1.74 -15.12 -12.84
CA GLY A 104 1.43 -16.36 -12.14
C GLY A 104 1.45 -17.59 -13.05
N ASN A 105 1.46 -17.41 -14.37
CA ASN A 105 1.72 -18.52 -15.28
C ASN A 105 3.21 -18.89 -15.30
N ILE A 106 3.50 -20.18 -15.17
CA ILE A 106 4.86 -20.72 -15.19
C ILE A 106 4.95 -21.83 -16.23
N ILE A 107 5.96 -21.77 -17.08
CA ILE A 107 6.34 -22.87 -17.97
C ILE A 107 7.64 -23.46 -17.47
N ILE A 108 7.66 -24.78 -17.27
CA ILE A 108 8.86 -25.54 -16.98
C ILE A 108 9.13 -26.44 -18.17
N TRP A 109 10.31 -26.29 -18.77
CA TRP A 109 10.69 -27.09 -19.92
C TRP A 109 12.11 -27.64 -19.82
N SER A 110 12.30 -28.84 -20.35
CA SER A 110 13.59 -29.46 -20.56
C SER A 110 13.59 -30.14 -21.93
N TYR A 111 14.69 -30.81 -22.29
CA TYR A 111 14.74 -31.60 -23.52
C TYR A 111 13.59 -32.61 -23.66
N TYR A 112 13.05 -33.10 -22.53
CA TYR A 112 12.06 -34.18 -22.51
C TYR A 112 10.71 -33.81 -21.89
N ASN A 113 10.54 -32.57 -21.43
CA ASN A 113 9.33 -32.18 -20.71
C ASN A 113 8.91 -30.77 -21.12
N LEU A 114 7.60 -30.55 -21.21
CA LEU A 114 7.00 -29.24 -21.35
C LEU A 114 5.75 -29.18 -20.46
N LEU A 115 5.89 -28.50 -19.33
CA LEU A 115 4.85 -28.37 -18.32
C LEU A 115 4.41 -26.92 -18.19
N PHE A 116 3.12 -26.74 -17.93
CA PHE A 116 2.48 -25.45 -17.73
C PHE A 116 1.76 -25.42 -16.38
N SER A 117 1.86 -24.30 -15.69
CA SER A 117 1.13 -24.00 -14.46
C SER A 117 0.40 -22.66 -14.60
N PRO A 118 -0.92 -22.61 -14.44
CA PRO A 118 -1.68 -21.36 -14.46
C PRO A 118 -1.75 -20.68 -13.07
N ASN A 119 -1.16 -21.26 -12.02
CA ASN A 119 -1.42 -20.90 -10.62
C ASN A 119 -0.12 -20.81 -9.78
N ASN A 120 0.86 -20.07 -10.26
CA ASN A 120 2.13 -19.81 -9.58
C ASN A 120 2.99 -21.05 -9.31
N GLY A 121 2.76 -22.17 -10.00
CA GLY A 121 3.46 -23.42 -9.77
C GLY A 121 2.85 -24.29 -8.68
N ILE A 122 1.60 -24.04 -8.28
CA ILE A 122 0.87 -24.90 -7.32
C ILE A 122 0.57 -26.26 -7.95
N THR A 123 0.08 -26.26 -9.20
CA THR A 123 -0.13 -27.45 -10.02
C THR A 123 0.52 -27.29 -11.39
N PHE A 124 1.01 -28.40 -11.95
CA PHE A 124 1.61 -28.47 -13.27
C PHE A 124 0.89 -29.50 -14.13
N TYR A 125 0.66 -29.14 -15.39
CA TYR A 125 0.03 -29.98 -16.40
C TYR A 125 0.93 -30.09 -17.62
N PRO A 126 0.97 -31.25 -18.31
CA PRO A 126 1.66 -31.35 -19.58
C PRO A 126 0.97 -30.48 -20.63
N VAL A 127 1.76 -29.78 -21.44
CA VAL A 127 1.25 -29.03 -22.59
C VAL A 127 0.77 -30.02 -23.65
N THR A 128 -0.45 -29.83 -24.15
CA THR A 128 -1.06 -30.73 -25.13
C THR A 128 -0.83 -30.23 -26.56
N VAL A 129 -0.87 -31.15 -27.53
CA VAL A 129 -0.72 -30.83 -28.95
C VAL A 129 -1.98 -31.22 -29.72
N ILE A 130 -2.48 -30.33 -30.56
CA ILE A 130 -3.55 -30.62 -31.52
C ILE A 130 -3.00 -31.54 -32.60
N ARG A 131 -3.71 -32.64 -32.86
CA ARG A 131 -3.32 -33.62 -33.87
C ARG A 131 -3.54 -33.05 -35.27
N THR A 132 -2.52 -33.14 -36.11
CA THR A 132 -2.57 -32.84 -37.55
C THR A 132 -2.04 -34.03 -38.35
N LEU A 133 -2.18 -34.01 -39.67
CA LEU A 133 -1.57 -35.03 -40.54
C LEU A 133 -0.03 -35.04 -40.36
N ASP A 134 0.58 -33.87 -40.24
CA ASP A 134 2.03 -33.71 -40.02
C ASP A 134 2.48 -34.08 -38.59
N TYR A 135 1.54 -34.17 -37.66
CA TYR A 135 1.79 -34.49 -36.25
C TYR A 135 0.59 -35.22 -35.61
N PRO A 136 0.48 -36.56 -35.77
CA PRO A 136 -0.71 -37.31 -35.34
C PRO A 136 -0.78 -37.59 -33.82
N TYR A 137 0.05 -36.92 -33.02
CA TYR A 137 0.20 -37.18 -31.59
C TYR A 137 -0.27 -35.99 -30.76
N ASN A 138 -0.68 -36.25 -29.52
CA ASN A 138 -1.20 -35.22 -28.61
C ASN A 138 -0.21 -34.75 -27.53
N THR A 139 1.04 -35.24 -27.59
CA THR A 139 2.08 -34.93 -26.61
C THR A 139 3.35 -34.41 -27.28
N LEU A 140 4.11 -33.60 -26.56
CA LEU A 140 5.44 -33.13 -26.94
C LEU A 140 6.34 -33.08 -25.69
N PRO A 141 7.58 -33.59 -25.74
CA PRO A 141 8.24 -34.23 -26.88
C PRO A 141 7.90 -35.73 -27.01
N ARG A 142 8.09 -36.27 -28.22
CA ARG A 142 7.96 -37.71 -28.53
C ARG A 142 9.28 -38.44 -28.39
N GLU A 143 9.23 -39.77 -28.41
CA GLU A 143 10.43 -40.60 -28.44
C GLU A 143 11.34 -40.22 -29.62
N GLY A 144 12.63 -40.02 -29.34
CA GLY A 144 13.62 -39.57 -30.33
C GLY A 144 13.50 -38.11 -30.78
N VAL A 145 12.63 -37.31 -30.14
CA VAL A 145 12.50 -35.87 -30.34
C VAL A 145 12.83 -35.17 -29.02
N PHE A 146 13.57 -34.06 -29.07
CA PHE A 146 13.82 -33.22 -27.90
C PHE A 146 13.58 -31.74 -28.18
N ILE A 147 13.16 -31.02 -27.14
CA ILE A 147 12.87 -29.60 -27.20
C ILE A 147 14.18 -28.82 -27.18
N ASN A 148 14.41 -27.98 -28.19
CA ASN A 148 15.61 -27.14 -28.28
C ASN A 148 15.39 -25.77 -27.63
N GLN A 149 14.25 -25.13 -27.90
CA GLN A 149 13.95 -23.79 -27.41
C GLN A 149 12.44 -23.62 -27.23
N VAL A 150 12.07 -22.87 -26.20
CA VAL A 150 10.71 -22.41 -25.91
C VAL A 150 10.75 -20.90 -25.79
N LEU A 151 9.82 -20.24 -26.45
CA LEU A 151 9.59 -18.81 -26.36
C LEU A 151 8.16 -18.56 -25.89
N VAL A 152 7.99 -17.58 -25.01
CA VAL A 152 6.69 -17.13 -24.52
C VAL A 152 6.66 -15.62 -24.66
N ASP A 153 5.59 -15.08 -25.23
CA ASP A 153 5.37 -13.63 -25.34
C ASP A 153 4.31 -13.11 -24.37
N THR A 154 4.33 -11.78 -24.19
CA THR A 154 3.35 -11.00 -23.42
C THR A 154 1.90 -11.17 -23.90
N GLY A 155 1.68 -11.54 -25.17
CA GLY A 155 0.36 -11.87 -25.72
C GLY A 155 -0.16 -13.28 -25.37
N ASN A 156 0.51 -14.00 -24.46
CA ASN A 156 0.28 -15.42 -24.14
C ASN A 156 0.52 -16.38 -25.30
N GLU A 157 1.34 -15.97 -26.25
CA GLU A 157 1.75 -16.82 -27.35
C GLU A 157 2.95 -17.67 -26.91
N ILE A 158 2.95 -18.92 -27.34
CA ILE A 158 4.06 -19.85 -27.08
C ILE A 158 4.54 -20.42 -28.41
N ALA A 159 5.86 -20.43 -28.61
CA ALA A 159 6.52 -21.13 -29.70
C ALA A 159 7.51 -22.15 -29.14
N VAL A 160 7.49 -23.35 -29.70
CA VAL A 160 8.40 -24.43 -29.32
C VAL A 160 9.05 -24.99 -30.56
N ILE A 161 10.36 -25.20 -30.51
CA ILE A 161 11.10 -25.81 -31.60
C ILE A 161 11.89 -27.01 -31.11
N THR A 162 11.90 -28.05 -31.93
CA THR A 162 12.55 -29.33 -31.61
C THR A 162 13.88 -29.49 -32.33
N ASN A 163 14.62 -30.53 -31.95
CA ASN A 163 15.86 -30.94 -32.60
C ASN A 163 15.73 -31.41 -34.05
N LYS A 164 14.51 -31.73 -34.48
CA LYS A 164 14.19 -32.07 -35.87
C LYS A 164 13.76 -30.85 -36.68
N GLY A 165 13.79 -29.66 -36.06
CA GLY A 165 13.32 -28.42 -36.66
C GLY A 165 11.80 -28.27 -36.72
N ASP A 166 11.04 -29.19 -36.12
CA ASP A 166 9.59 -29.04 -36.00
C ASP A 166 9.27 -27.84 -35.10
N LEU A 167 8.57 -26.87 -35.67
CA LEU A 167 8.11 -25.64 -35.03
C LEU A 167 6.63 -25.78 -34.67
N PHE A 168 6.35 -25.52 -33.41
CA PHE A 168 5.02 -25.50 -32.81
C PHE A 168 4.68 -24.08 -32.41
N TYR A 169 3.43 -23.71 -32.62
CA TYR A 169 2.84 -22.48 -32.12
C TYR A 169 1.62 -22.81 -31.28
N GLY A 170 1.33 -21.98 -30.29
CA GLY A 170 0.13 -22.13 -29.50
C GLY A 170 -0.11 -20.95 -28.57
N ARG A 171 -1.04 -21.16 -27.64
CA ARG A 171 -1.48 -20.13 -26.71
C ARG A 171 -1.59 -20.66 -25.29
N LEU A 172 -1.37 -19.76 -24.35
CA LEU A 172 -1.51 -19.99 -22.92
C LEU A 172 -2.80 -19.32 -22.45
N SER A 173 -3.65 -20.08 -21.78
CA SER A 173 -4.87 -19.61 -21.15
C SER A 173 -5.07 -20.40 -19.84
N VAL A 174 -6.30 -20.86 -19.55
CA VAL A 174 -6.59 -21.85 -18.51
C VAL A 174 -5.89 -23.18 -18.80
N ASP A 175 -5.73 -23.48 -20.08
CA ASP A 175 -4.93 -24.59 -20.62
C ASP A 175 -3.76 -24.07 -21.47
N ALA A 176 -2.90 -25.00 -21.90
CA ALA A 176 -1.80 -24.69 -22.81
C ALA A 176 -1.80 -25.72 -23.93
N VAL A 177 -2.07 -25.23 -25.15
CA VAL A 177 -2.26 -26.06 -26.34
C VAL A 177 -1.35 -25.56 -27.45
N LEU A 178 -0.69 -26.51 -28.12
CA LEU A 178 0.19 -26.29 -29.25
C LEU A 178 -0.34 -26.96 -30.52
N VAL A 179 0.12 -26.49 -31.67
CA VAL A 179 -0.03 -27.18 -32.96
C VAL A 179 1.28 -27.08 -33.73
N LYS A 180 1.67 -28.16 -34.42
CA LYS A 180 2.82 -28.11 -35.33
C LYS A 180 2.42 -27.27 -36.54
N ILE A 181 3.17 -26.20 -36.81
CA ILE A 181 2.88 -25.29 -37.92
C ILE A 181 3.82 -25.47 -39.10
N LYS A 182 5.08 -25.85 -38.84
CA LYS A 182 6.10 -25.96 -39.90
C LYS A 182 7.26 -26.82 -39.44
N THR A 183 8.02 -27.38 -40.38
CA THR A 183 9.38 -27.85 -40.10
C THR A 183 10.36 -26.84 -40.71
N VAL A 184 11.11 -26.17 -39.86
CA VAL A 184 12.23 -25.30 -40.26
C VAL A 184 13.53 -26.11 -40.21
N GLY A 185 14.59 -25.67 -40.90
CA GLY A 185 15.89 -26.34 -40.79
C GLY A 185 16.38 -26.40 -39.35
N ASN A 186 17.25 -27.37 -39.03
CA ASN A 186 17.79 -27.52 -37.67
C ASN A 186 18.38 -26.19 -37.18
N LEU A 187 17.81 -25.65 -36.11
CA LEU A 187 18.31 -24.39 -35.57
C LEU A 187 19.75 -24.55 -35.09
N ARG A 188 20.59 -23.61 -35.49
CA ARG A 188 21.96 -23.49 -34.98
C ARG A 188 21.92 -22.84 -33.59
N VAL A 189 22.95 -23.10 -32.79
CA VAL A 189 23.11 -22.54 -31.42
C VAL A 189 23.04 -20.99 -31.38
N ARG A 190 23.21 -20.31 -32.53
CA ARG A 190 23.21 -18.84 -32.65
C ARG A 190 21.87 -18.24 -33.09
N GLU A 191 20.86 -19.08 -33.29
CA GLU A 191 19.53 -18.64 -33.73
C GLU A 191 18.61 -18.48 -32.53
N GLN A 192 17.86 -17.37 -32.47
CA GLN A 192 16.87 -17.11 -31.42
C GLN A 192 15.51 -16.78 -32.03
N MET A 193 14.45 -17.28 -31.41
CA MET A 193 13.07 -16.93 -31.73
C MET A 193 12.64 -15.66 -30.97
N ILE A 194 11.92 -14.77 -31.64
CA ILE A 194 11.28 -13.59 -31.06
C ILE A 194 9.90 -13.38 -31.72
N PHE A 195 8.87 -13.08 -30.94
CA PHE A 195 7.58 -12.62 -31.47
C PHE A 195 7.65 -11.12 -31.77
N ASN A 196 7.14 -10.72 -32.92
CA ASN A 196 6.97 -9.31 -33.24
C ASN A 196 5.67 -8.77 -32.59
N LYS A 197 5.45 -7.45 -32.66
CA LYS A 197 4.24 -6.80 -32.11
C LYS A 197 2.91 -7.26 -32.73
N PHE A 198 2.95 -7.98 -33.85
CA PHE A 198 1.78 -8.53 -34.53
C PHE A 198 1.59 -10.03 -34.20
N GLY A 199 2.40 -10.61 -33.32
CA GLY A 199 2.37 -12.03 -32.96
C GLY A 199 2.89 -12.96 -34.07
N ASP A 200 3.70 -12.47 -35.00
CA ASP A 200 4.42 -13.32 -35.96
C ASP A 200 5.82 -13.63 -35.44
N LEU A 201 6.29 -14.83 -35.74
CA LEU A 201 7.54 -15.35 -35.21
C LEU A 201 8.70 -14.97 -36.13
N SER A 202 9.75 -14.40 -35.57
CA SER A 202 11.01 -14.14 -36.26
C SER A 202 12.10 -15.01 -35.67
N ILE A 203 12.83 -15.73 -36.54
CA ILE A 203 14.05 -16.45 -36.18
C ILE A 203 15.22 -15.57 -36.60
N ILE A 204 16.06 -15.19 -35.63
CA ILE A 204 17.17 -14.26 -35.82
C ILE A 204 18.49 -15.02 -35.67
N GLU A 205 19.34 -14.96 -36.69
CA GLU A 205 20.71 -15.49 -36.67
C GLU A 205 21.71 -14.35 -36.66
N SER A 206 22.67 -14.38 -35.72
CA SER A 206 23.82 -13.46 -35.78
C SER A 206 24.89 -14.00 -36.75
N ARG A 207 25.31 -13.14 -37.68
CA ARG A 207 26.35 -13.42 -38.68
C ARG A 207 27.45 -12.37 -38.60
N LYS A 208 28.67 -12.76 -38.98
CA LYS A 208 29.78 -11.80 -39.08
C LYS A 208 29.49 -10.88 -40.25
N GLY A 209 29.45 -9.57 -40.00
CA GLY A 209 29.13 -8.61 -41.04
C GLY A 209 30.31 -8.33 -41.96
N TYR A 210 30.03 -7.57 -43.02
CA TYR A 210 31.03 -7.23 -44.05
C TYR A 210 32.13 -6.28 -43.57
N HIS A 211 31.91 -5.57 -42.45
CA HIS A 211 32.88 -4.65 -41.87
C HIS A 211 33.65 -5.29 -40.71
N VAL A 212 34.86 -4.79 -40.45
CA VAL A 212 35.67 -5.25 -39.32
C VAL A 212 34.90 -5.03 -38.02
N ASN A 213 34.70 -6.10 -37.25
CA ASN A 213 33.94 -6.14 -36.00
C ASN A 213 32.44 -5.81 -36.10
N SER A 214 31.82 -5.84 -37.30
CA SER A 214 30.36 -5.73 -37.39
C SER A 214 29.67 -7.10 -37.24
N ILE A 215 28.48 -7.09 -36.65
CA ILE A 215 27.57 -8.24 -36.54
C ILE A 215 26.33 -7.88 -37.34
N ASP A 216 26.03 -8.66 -38.38
CA ASP A 216 24.78 -8.55 -39.13
C ASP A 216 23.78 -9.57 -38.59
N PHE A 217 22.50 -9.23 -38.63
CA PHE A 217 21.42 -10.12 -38.20
C PHE A 217 20.60 -10.55 -39.41
N PHE A 218 20.54 -11.86 -39.64
CA PHE A 218 19.63 -12.43 -40.61
C PHE A 218 18.30 -12.74 -39.92
N HIS A 219 17.19 -12.30 -40.53
CA HIS A 219 15.85 -12.50 -39.99
C HIS A 219 15.04 -13.38 -40.93
N CYS A 220 14.50 -14.48 -40.42
CA CYS A 220 13.50 -15.30 -41.08
C CYS A 220 12.15 -15.07 -40.41
N ILE A 221 11.19 -14.51 -41.14
CA ILE A 221 9.84 -14.22 -40.62
C ILE A 221 8.91 -15.39 -40.98
N ILE A 222 8.18 -15.88 -39.99
CA ILE A 222 7.17 -16.91 -40.10
C ILE A 222 5.82 -16.27 -39.80
N TRP A 223 5.02 -16.15 -40.85
CA TRP A 223 3.68 -15.59 -40.80
C TRP A 223 2.72 -16.61 -40.18
N ILE A 224 2.45 -16.48 -38.88
CA ILE A 224 1.75 -17.50 -38.10
C ILE A 224 0.35 -17.79 -38.68
N ASN A 225 -0.39 -16.75 -39.08
CA ASN A 225 -1.72 -16.91 -39.65
C ASN A 225 -1.71 -17.69 -40.97
N GLN A 226 -0.67 -17.52 -41.78
CA GLN A 226 -0.54 -18.25 -43.05
C GLN A 226 -0.31 -19.74 -42.77
N GLU A 227 0.60 -20.07 -41.86
CA GLU A 227 0.91 -21.45 -41.51
C GLU A 227 -0.27 -22.16 -40.82
N LEU A 228 -1.04 -21.46 -39.97
CA LEU A 228 -2.25 -22.02 -39.35
C LEU A 228 -3.35 -22.32 -40.37
N ASN A 229 -3.49 -21.51 -41.41
CA ASN A 229 -4.49 -21.71 -42.46
C ASN A 229 -4.12 -22.84 -43.44
N SER A 230 -2.85 -23.26 -43.50
CA SER A 230 -2.38 -24.36 -44.34
C SER A 230 -2.43 -25.74 -43.67
N LEU A 231 -2.89 -25.83 -42.42
CA LEU A 231 -2.92 -27.09 -41.68
C LEU A 231 -4.00 -28.05 -42.17
N GLU A 232 -3.67 -29.34 -42.17
CA GLU A 232 -4.60 -30.43 -42.44
C GLU A 232 -4.67 -31.41 -41.25
N PRO A 233 -5.88 -31.73 -40.73
CA PRO A 233 -7.15 -31.07 -41.03
C PRO A 233 -7.15 -29.59 -40.60
N PRO A 234 -7.98 -28.74 -41.23
CA PRO A 234 -8.12 -27.35 -40.83
C PRO A 234 -8.47 -27.23 -39.35
N LEU A 235 -7.84 -26.26 -38.67
CA LEU A 235 -8.17 -25.96 -37.29
C LEU A 235 -9.61 -25.42 -37.18
N PRO A 236 -10.34 -25.76 -36.09
CA PRO A 236 -11.65 -25.20 -35.82
C PRO A 236 -11.65 -23.67 -35.91
N HIS A 237 -12.75 -23.11 -36.44
CA HIS A 237 -12.96 -21.67 -36.43
C HIS A 237 -13.00 -21.14 -35.00
N CYS A 238 -12.65 -19.86 -34.84
CA CYS A 238 -12.72 -19.20 -33.54
C CYS A 238 -14.16 -19.21 -33.03
N MET A 239 -14.39 -19.76 -31.83
CA MET A 239 -15.72 -19.94 -31.25
C MET A 239 -16.29 -18.64 -30.66
N VAL A 240 -15.53 -17.55 -30.73
CA VAL A 240 -15.84 -16.25 -30.10
C VAL A 240 -15.58 -15.16 -31.12
N GLN A 241 -16.49 -14.21 -31.24
CA GLN A 241 -16.32 -13.04 -32.11
C GLN A 241 -15.59 -11.92 -31.38
N SER A 242 -15.90 -11.70 -30.10
CA SER A 242 -15.28 -10.64 -29.29
C SER A 242 -15.21 -11.00 -27.80
N LEU A 243 -14.20 -10.47 -27.12
CA LEU A 243 -14.04 -10.46 -25.67
C LEU A 243 -13.45 -9.09 -25.30
N GLU A 244 -14.27 -8.22 -24.72
CA GLU A 244 -13.92 -6.81 -24.53
C GLU A 244 -14.44 -6.27 -23.20
N SER A 245 -13.91 -5.12 -22.79
CA SER A 245 -14.43 -4.36 -21.66
C SER A 245 -14.16 -2.87 -21.81
N LYS A 246 -15.23 -2.07 -21.66
CA LYS A 246 -15.18 -0.61 -21.82
C LYS A 246 -14.44 0.11 -20.68
N SER A 247 -14.38 -0.50 -19.50
CA SER A 247 -13.86 0.13 -18.27
C SER A 247 -12.78 -0.72 -17.58
N TRP A 248 -12.05 -1.52 -18.36
CA TRP A 248 -11.01 -2.40 -17.83
C TRP A 248 -9.78 -1.62 -17.39
N LYS A 249 -9.41 -1.74 -16.11
CA LYS A 249 -8.19 -1.14 -15.56
C LYS A 249 -7.10 -2.20 -15.44
N ARG A 250 -5.84 -1.78 -15.59
CA ARG A 250 -4.68 -2.66 -15.35
C ARG A 250 -4.58 -3.12 -13.89
N ALA A 251 -5.02 -2.28 -12.96
CA ALA A 251 -5.00 -2.59 -11.54
C ALA A 251 -6.21 -2.00 -10.81
N TYR A 252 -6.73 -2.76 -9.86
CA TYR A 252 -7.79 -2.37 -8.93
C TYR A 252 -7.21 -2.47 -7.51
N TYR A 253 -7.41 -1.43 -6.71
CA TYR A 253 -7.02 -1.42 -5.30
C TYR A 253 -8.25 -1.66 -4.46
N ILE A 254 -8.13 -2.56 -3.48
CA ILE A 254 -9.20 -2.87 -2.53
C ILE A 254 -8.65 -2.64 -1.15
N ASP A 255 -9.18 -1.63 -0.46
CA ASP A 255 -8.92 -1.42 0.95
C ASP A 255 -9.85 -2.28 1.83
N ILE A 256 -9.69 -2.19 3.14
CA ILE A 256 -10.54 -2.89 4.10
C ILE A 256 -12.02 -2.50 3.87
N LYS A 257 -12.89 -3.51 3.78
CA LYS A 257 -14.35 -3.40 3.54
C LYS A 257 -14.74 -2.77 2.19
N GLU A 258 -13.79 -2.50 1.31
CA GLU A 258 -14.07 -2.09 -0.06
C GLU A 258 -14.23 -3.32 -0.98
N ASN A 259 -14.78 -3.09 -2.17
CA ASN A 259 -14.89 -4.08 -3.23
C ASN A 259 -14.46 -3.49 -4.57
N ALA A 260 -14.07 -4.35 -5.50
CA ALA A 260 -13.83 -3.98 -6.89
C ALA A 260 -14.90 -4.64 -7.76
N SER A 261 -15.47 -3.86 -8.68
CA SER A 261 -16.34 -4.37 -9.73
C SER A 261 -15.59 -4.36 -11.05
N LEU A 262 -15.52 -5.52 -11.69
CA LEU A 262 -14.96 -5.70 -13.02
C LEU A 262 -16.10 -6.14 -13.95
N PHE A 263 -16.02 -5.71 -15.19
CA PHE A 263 -17.04 -5.96 -16.19
C PHE A 263 -16.37 -6.45 -17.47
N ALA A 264 -16.93 -7.48 -18.10
CA ALA A 264 -16.49 -7.97 -19.40
C ALA A 264 -17.71 -8.32 -20.26
N GLN A 265 -17.56 -8.21 -21.58
CA GLN A 265 -18.55 -8.63 -22.55
C GLN A 265 -17.91 -9.60 -23.53
N PHE A 266 -18.65 -10.64 -23.90
CA PHE A 266 -18.23 -11.56 -24.94
C PHE A 266 -19.39 -11.95 -25.83
N VAL A 267 -19.07 -12.22 -27.10
CA VAL A 267 -20.03 -12.64 -28.12
C VAL A 267 -19.54 -13.98 -28.69
N PRO A 268 -20.26 -15.09 -28.45
CA PRO A 268 -19.97 -16.36 -29.09
C PRO A 268 -20.13 -16.26 -30.60
N ALA A 269 -19.44 -17.11 -31.35
CA ALA A 269 -19.71 -17.26 -32.77
C ALA A 269 -21.11 -17.83 -33.01
N THR A 270 -21.71 -17.54 -34.16
CA THR A 270 -23.09 -17.92 -34.49
C THR A 270 -23.28 -19.43 -34.32
N SER A 271 -24.27 -19.81 -33.51
CA SER A 271 -24.59 -21.21 -33.18
C SER A 271 -23.47 -21.98 -32.45
N GLN A 272 -22.53 -21.28 -31.81
CA GLN A 272 -21.55 -21.88 -30.90
C GLN A 272 -21.87 -21.53 -29.45
N ASP A 273 -21.59 -22.47 -28.55
CA ASP A 273 -21.59 -22.21 -27.12
C ASP A 273 -20.17 -21.82 -26.68
N ALA A 274 -20.05 -20.77 -25.88
CA ALA A 274 -18.77 -20.31 -25.34
C ALA A 274 -18.89 -20.13 -23.83
N LEU A 275 -17.95 -20.73 -23.08
CA LEU A 275 -17.90 -20.63 -21.63
C LEU A 275 -16.80 -19.65 -21.20
N CYS A 276 -17.20 -18.52 -20.63
CA CYS A 276 -16.27 -17.58 -20.03
C CYS A 276 -15.86 -18.06 -18.63
N LEU A 277 -14.55 -18.15 -18.39
CA LEU A 277 -13.95 -18.55 -17.12
C LEU A 277 -13.24 -17.37 -16.46
N VAL A 278 -13.31 -17.33 -15.13
CA VAL A 278 -12.55 -16.40 -14.30
C VAL A 278 -11.54 -17.20 -13.49
N THR A 279 -10.26 -16.87 -13.63
CA THR A 279 -9.19 -17.48 -12.85
C THR A 279 -8.45 -16.44 -12.02
N MET A 280 -7.92 -16.90 -10.88
CA MET A 280 -7.20 -16.07 -9.93
C MET A 280 -5.90 -16.74 -9.52
N SER A 281 -4.82 -15.97 -9.49
CA SER A 281 -3.50 -16.49 -9.13
C SER A 281 -3.34 -16.78 -7.63
N ASN A 282 -4.15 -16.13 -6.78
CA ASN A 282 -4.16 -16.30 -5.33
C ASN A 282 -5.61 -16.22 -4.76
N PRO A 283 -6.31 -17.36 -4.63
CA PRO A 283 -7.67 -17.41 -4.09
C PRO A 283 -7.74 -17.25 -2.56
N ASP A 284 -6.62 -17.35 -1.84
CA ASP A 284 -6.59 -17.13 -0.38
C ASP A 284 -6.62 -15.64 -0.03
N LEU A 285 -6.21 -14.77 -0.95
CA LEU A 285 -6.18 -13.32 -0.76
C LEU A 285 -7.53 -12.66 -1.04
N VAL A 286 -8.27 -13.16 -2.03
CA VAL A 286 -9.52 -12.54 -2.48
C VAL A 286 -10.60 -13.58 -2.74
N LYS A 287 -11.85 -13.15 -2.58
CA LYS A 287 -13.03 -13.91 -3.00
C LYS A 287 -13.72 -13.15 -4.12
N PHE A 288 -14.48 -13.86 -4.94
CA PHE A 288 -15.28 -13.22 -5.98
C PHE A 288 -16.67 -13.83 -6.11
N GLN A 289 -17.58 -13.00 -6.62
CA GLN A 289 -18.89 -13.40 -7.10
C GLN A 289 -19.01 -12.97 -8.55
N ALA A 290 -19.42 -13.89 -9.42
CA ALA A 290 -19.54 -13.65 -10.85
C ALA A 290 -21.00 -13.84 -11.28
N TYR A 291 -21.53 -12.88 -12.03
CA TYR A 291 -22.88 -12.91 -12.59
C TYR A 291 -22.77 -12.77 -14.10
N ALA A 292 -23.21 -13.80 -14.82
CA ALA A 292 -23.28 -13.80 -16.27
C ALA A 292 -24.74 -13.64 -16.71
N PHE A 293 -25.01 -12.71 -17.62
CA PHE A 293 -26.35 -12.45 -18.13
C PHE A 293 -26.30 -11.93 -19.57
N VAL A 294 -27.40 -12.12 -20.31
CA VAL A 294 -27.54 -11.61 -21.68
C VAL A 294 -27.99 -10.15 -21.61
N THR A 295 -27.27 -9.25 -22.27
CA THR A 295 -27.61 -7.81 -22.29
C THR A 295 -28.39 -7.41 -23.52
N GLU A 296 -27.93 -7.84 -24.69
CA GLU A 296 -28.48 -7.39 -25.97
C GLU A 296 -28.17 -8.41 -27.06
N ARG A 297 -28.57 -8.08 -28.30
CA ARG A 297 -28.15 -8.79 -29.50
C ARG A 297 -27.32 -7.87 -30.39
N THR A 298 -26.35 -8.44 -31.09
CA THR A 298 -25.62 -7.73 -32.14
C THR A 298 -26.56 -7.37 -33.30
N VAL A 299 -26.10 -6.53 -34.22
CA VAL A 299 -26.83 -6.20 -35.47
C VAL A 299 -27.13 -7.46 -36.27
N ASP A 300 -26.24 -8.44 -36.22
CA ASP A 300 -26.35 -9.74 -36.89
C ASP A 300 -27.25 -10.74 -36.13
N GLY A 301 -27.77 -10.35 -34.95
CA GLY A 301 -28.70 -11.14 -34.15
C GLY A 301 -28.06 -12.10 -33.16
N ASP A 302 -26.73 -12.11 -33.04
CA ASP A 302 -25.99 -12.92 -32.07
C ASP A 302 -26.17 -12.37 -30.64
N TRP A 303 -26.15 -13.26 -29.64
CA TRP A 303 -26.33 -12.86 -28.25
C TRP A 303 -25.07 -12.24 -27.66
N VAL A 304 -25.22 -11.09 -26.98
CA VAL A 304 -24.14 -10.46 -26.22
C VAL A 304 -24.27 -10.85 -24.76
N PHE A 305 -23.25 -11.53 -24.23
CA PHE A 305 -23.16 -11.90 -22.83
C PHE A 305 -22.30 -10.90 -22.07
N SER A 306 -22.80 -10.47 -20.93
CA SER A 306 -22.09 -9.61 -19.98
C SER A 306 -21.76 -10.39 -18.72
N LEU A 307 -20.55 -10.18 -18.23
CA LEU A 307 -20.02 -10.79 -17.02
C LEU A 307 -19.65 -9.68 -16.02
N GLU A 308 -20.38 -9.64 -14.90
CA GLU A 308 -20.08 -8.78 -13.77
C GLU A 308 -19.36 -9.57 -12.68
N LEU A 309 -18.20 -9.09 -12.26
CA LEU A 309 -17.35 -9.71 -11.27
C LEU A 309 -17.17 -8.77 -10.09
N PHE A 310 -17.63 -9.19 -8.92
CA PHE A 310 -17.42 -8.49 -7.65
C PHE A 310 -16.31 -9.18 -6.86
N VAL A 311 -15.17 -8.51 -6.73
CA VAL A 311 -14.00 -9.01 -6.00
C VAL A 311 -13.91 -8.33 -4.65
N THR A 312 -13.71 -9.12 -3.61
CA THR A 312 -13.58 -8.64 -2.23
C THR A 312 -12.36 -9.27 -1.55
N HIS A 313 -11.86 -8.60 -0.52
CA HIS A 313 -10.83 -9.17 0.34
C HIS A 313 -11.36 -10.46 1.01
N ALA A 314 -10.56 -11.54 1.03
CA ALA A 314 -11.01 -12.83 1.55
C ALA A 314 -11.24 -12.85 3.08
N TYR A 315 -10.67 -11.88 3.81
CA TYR A 315 -10.81 -11.73 5.26
C TYR A 315 -12.27 -11.67 5.67
N ASN A 316 -12.61 -12.47 6.68
CA ASN A 316 -13.92 -12.47 7.31
C ASN A 316 -13.73 -12.38 8.82
N GLU A 317 -14.18 -11.28 9.41
CA GLU A 317 -13.93 -10.94 10.81
C GLU A 317 -14.41 -12.04 11.80
N ASP A 318 -15.56 -12.66 11.55
CA ASP A 318 -16.12 -13.69 12.45
C ASP A 318 -15.35 -15.00 12.34
N VAL A 319 -15.02 -15.41 11.12
CA VAL A 319 -14.28 -16.64 10.83
C VAL A 319 -12.83 -16.52 11.30
N ASP A 320 -12.18 -15.40 11.00
CA ASP A 320 -10.77 -15.20 11.31
C ASP A 320 -10.52 -15.00 12.81
N LYS A 321 -11.46 -14.41 13.56
CA LYS A 321 -11.45 -14.42 15.03
C LYS A 321 -11.56 -15.84 15.60
N MET A 322 -12.42 -16.70 15.04
CA MET A 322 -12.55 -18.10 15.46
C MET A 322 -11.27 -18.92 15.21
N PHE A 323 -10.56 -18.65 14.12
CA PHE A 323 -9.32 -19.37 13.77
C PHE A 323 -8.04 -18.69 14.27
N ASN A 324 -8.16 -17.63 15.08
CA ASN A 324 -7.03 -16.83 15.57
C ASN A 324 -6.12 -16.31 14.43
N ARG A 325 -6.68 -16.15 13.22
CA ARG A 325 -6.00 -15.64 12.03
C ARG A 325 -5.89 -14.13 12.15
N SER A 326 -4.84 -13.70 12.85
CA SER A 326 -4.65 -12.32 13.28
C SER A 326 -4.14 -11.37 12.18
N LEU A 327 -3.96 -11.79 10.94
CA LEU A 327 -3.39 -10.94 9.89
C LEU A 327 -4.42 -10.62 8.81
N LEU A 328 -4.81 -9.34 8.75
CA LEU A 328 -5.23 -8.72 7.50
C LEU A 328 -4.06 -8.83 6.51
N PHE A 329 -4.15 -9.76 5.56
CA PHE A 329 -3.10 -9.97 4.57
C PHE A 329 -3.21 -8.90 3.48
N THR A 330 -2.07 -8.30 3.14
CA THR A 330 -1.94 -7.47 1.95
C THR A 330 -1.23 -8.28 0.88
N GLY A 331 -1.47 -7.94 -0.38
CA GLY A 331 -0.86 -8.67 -1.48
C GLY A 331 -1.40 -8.24 -2.82
N ILE A 332 -0.89 -8.88 -3.85
CA ILE A 332 -1.34 -8.71 -5.22
C ILE A 332 -1.82 -10.07 -5.69
N THR A 333 -2.90 -10.12 -6.46
CA THR A 333 -3.36 -11.31 -7.19
C THR A 333 -3.74 -10.87 -8.60
N THR A 334 -3.66 -11.76 -9.58
CA THR A 334 -4.10 -11.48 -10.95
C THR A 334 -5.45 -12.13 -11.15
N VAL A 335 -6.40 -11.36 -11.67
CA VAL A 335 -7.67 -11.87 -12.20
C VAL A 335 -7.54 -11.95 -13.71
N VAL A 336 -7.88 -13.11 -14.27
CA VAL A 336 -7.93 -13.34 -15.71
C VAL A 336 -9.33 -13.79 -16.08
N ILE A 337 -9.88 -13.19 -17.12
CA ILE A 337 -11.14 -13.58 -17.77
C ILE A 337 -10.80 -14.02 -19.19
N ASP A 338 -11.13 -15.27 -19.52
CA ASP A 338 -10.95 -15.82 -20.86
C ASP A 338 -12.06 -16.82 -21.20
N VAL A 339 -12.17 -17.19 -22.47
CA VAL A 339 -13.12 -18.20 -22.94
C VAL A 339 -12.42 -19.55 -23.05
N LEU A 340 -13.01 -20.58 -22.44
CA LEU A 340 -12.56 -21.96 -22.52
C LEU A 340 -12.65 -22.47 -23.98
N ASP A 341 -11.66 -23.24 -24.41
CA ASP A 341 -11.62 -23.87 -25.74
C ASP A 341 -11.78 -22.91 -26.93
N LYS A 342 -11.49 -21.61 -26.75
CA LYS A 342 -11.62 -20.60 -27.82
C LYS A 342 -10.89 -20.99 -29.12
N GLY A 343 -9.80 -21.74 -29.00
CA GLY A 343 -9.04 -22.28 -30.11
C GLY A 343 -7.89 -21.37 -30.56
N ILE A 344 -6.86 -21.99 -31.15
CA ILE A 344 -5.59 -21.32 -31.53
C ILE A 344 -5.80 -20.22 -32.59
N ARG A 345 -6.89 -20.28 -33.37
CA ARG A 345 -7.22 -19.28 -34.40
C ARG A 345 -7.78 -17.97 -33.86
N CYS A 346 -8.17 -17.88 -32.58
CA CYS A 346 -8.65 -16.64 -31.97
C CYS A 346 -7.50 -15.67 -31.66
N LYS A 347 -6.68 -15.32 -32.67
CA LYS A 347 -5.42 -14.59 -32.46
C LYS A 347 -5.65 -13.22 -31.85
N ASP A 348 -6.65 -12.50 -32.36
CA ASP A 348 -6.92 -11.12 -31.97
C ASP A 348 -7.69 -11.01 -30.63
N LEU A 349 -8.12 -12.14 -30.06
CA LEU A 349 -8.84 -12.19 -28.78
C LEU A 349 -7.91 -12.58 -27.64
N ALA A 350 -7.20 -11.56 -27.15
CA ALA A 350 -6.42 -11.68 -25.93
C ALA A 350 -7.35 -11.77 -24.71
N PRO A 351 -7.03 -12.62 -23.73
CA PRO A 351 -7.70 -12.65 -22.44
C PRO A 351 -7.63 -11.30 -21.71
N LEU A 352 -8.68 -10.98 -20.96
CA LEU A 352 -8.72 -9.79 -20.13
C LEU A 352 -8.05 -10.09 -18.79
N ALA A 353 -7.06 -9.28 -18.42
CA ALA A 353 -6.37 -9.48 -17.16
C ALA A 353 -6.12 -8.18 -16.39
N ALA A 354 -6.25 -8.26 -15.07
CA ALA A 354 -6.06 -7.15 -14.16
C ALA A 354 -5.39 -7.60 -12.86
N TYR A 355 -4.56 -6.72 -12.29
CA TYR A 355 -4.05 -6.89 -10.94
C TYR A 355 -5.11 -6.44 -9.92
N ILE A 356 -5.37 -7.26 -8.92
CA ILE A 356 -6.11 -6.89 -7.73
C ILE A 356 -5.09 -6.71 -6.61
N VAL A 357 -5.01 -5.51 -6.07
CA VAL A 357 -4.07 -5.13 -5.01
C VAL A 357 -4.86 -4.96 -3.72
N ILE A 358 -4.69 -5.90 -2.78
CA ILE A 358 -5.21 -5.76 -1.42
C ILE A 358 -4.21 -4.94 -0.62
N GLY A 359 -4.61 -3.73 -0.24
CA GLY A 359 -3.74 -2.80 0.45
C GLY A 359 -4.21 -1.35 0.30
N CYS A 360 -3.31 -0.42 0.62
CA CYS A 360 -3.60 1.00 0.56
C CYS A 360 -3.69 1.50 -0.90
N PRO A 361 -4.83 2.08 -1.34
CA PRO A 361 -4.92 2.76 -2.62
C PRO A 361 -4.01 4.00 -2.66
N PRO A 362 -3.26 4.23 -3.76
CA PRO A 362 -2.20 5.25 -3.78
C PRO A 362 -2.70 6.70 -3.66
N ALA A 363 -3.94 6.96 -4.06
CA ALA A 363 -4.55 8.29 -4.01
C ALA A 363 -5.45 8.52 -2.78
N LYS A 364 -5.42 7.59 -1.82
CA LYS A 364 -6.22 7.66 -0.60
C LYS A 364 -5.50 8.52 0.43
N GLU A 365 -6.15 9.59 0.89
CA GLU A 365 -5.56 10.57 1.77
C GLU A 365 -6.51 11.04 2.87
N LEU A 366 -5.91 11.49 3.98
CA LEU A 366 -6.60 12.09 5.11
C LEU A 366 -6.55 13.61 5.00
N ARG A 367 -7.71 14.27 5.09
CA ARG A 367 -7.79 15.73 5.15
C ARG A 367 -8.49 16.19 6.42
N VAL A 368 -8.11 17.36 6.92
CA VAL A 368 -8.74 17.99 8.09
C VAL A 368 -9.61 19.14 7.63
N VAL A 369 -10.88 19.16 8.06
CA VAL A 369 -11.83 20.20 7.68
C VAL A 369 -11.50 21.50 8.41
N LYS A 370 -11.32 22.58 7.64
CA LYS A 370 -10.99 23.91 8.15
C LYS A 370 -12.21 24.82 8.08
N LYS A 371 -13.01 24.88 9.16
CA LYS A 371 -14.24 25.70 9.20
C LYS A 371 -13.95 27.19 9.39
N LEU A 372 -13.23 27.53 10.46
CA LEU A 372 -12.84 28.91 10.79
C LEU A 372 -11.32 29.00 10.70
N THR A 373 -10.81 29.80 9.76
CA THR A 373 -9.37 29.97 9.56
C THR A 373 -8.94 31.41 9.74
N THR A 374 -7.68 31.61 10.10
CA THR A 374 -7.08 32.94 10.30
C THR A 374 -5.83 33.06 9.44
N CYS A 375 -5.96 33.74 8.29
CA CYS A 375 -4.85 34.06 7.40
C CYS A 375 -5.02 35.47 6.81
N PRO A 376 -4.73 36.52 7.58
CA PRO A 376 -4.55 37.84 6.97
C PRO A 376 -3.37 37.74 5.99
N LYS A 377 -3.60 38.09 4.72
CA LYS A 377 -2.58 38.04 3.66
C LYS A 377 -1.32 38.86 3.98
N GLU A 378 -1.43 39.80 4.91
CA GLU A 378 -0.35 40.69 5.34
C GLU A 378 0.60 40.04 6.36
N ILE A 379 0.18 39.00 7.07
CA ILE A 379 0.93 38.36 8.17
C ILE A 379 1.60 37.06 7.72
N PHE A 380 0.91 36.27 6.89
CA PHE A 380 1.43 35.01 6.38
C PHE A 380 2.12 35.24 5.04
N ASN A 381 3.40 35.60 5.11
CA ASN A 381 4.32 35.54 3.97
C ASN A 381 5.22 34.30 4.07
N ASP A 382 6.04 34.02 3.04
CA ASP A 382 6.94 32.86 2.99
C ASP A 382 8.01 32.84 4.10
N THR A 383 8.12 33.90 4.90
CA THR A 383 9.09 34.05 6.00
C THR A 383 8.45 34.06 7.39
N PHE A 384 7.14 33.80 7.48
CA PHE A 384 6.44 33.87 8.76
C PHE A 384 7.02 32.85 9.74
N SER A 385 7.30 33.32 10.95
CA SER A 385 7.74 32.46 12.05
C SER A 385 7.03 32.90 13.33
N TYR A 386 6.85 31.95 14.24
CA TYR A 386 6.25 32.20 15.53
C TYR A 386 7.14 31.68 16.64
N VAL A 387 6.98 32.26 17.84
CA VAL A 387 7.79 31.91 19.00
C VAL A 387 6.99 31.01 19.93
N ILE A 388 7.56 29.85 20.27
CA ILE A 388 7.07 28.99 21.34
C ILE A 388 7.89 29.29 22.59
N LYS A 389 7.20 29.75 23.64
CA LYS A 389 7.84 30.09 24.91
C LYS A 389 8.34 28.84 25.64
N ARG A 390 9.50 28.93 26.30
CA ARG A 390 10.12 27.81 27.03
C ARG A 390 9.18 27.09 28.01
N ASN A 391 8.27 27.81 28.64
CA ASN A 391 7.30 27.25 29.60
C ASN A 391 6.12 26.52 28.95
N ALA A 392 5.93 26.66 27.63
CA ALA A 392 4.83 26.06 26.87
C ALA A 392 5.21 24.76 26.16
N TYR A 393 6.50 24.39 26.15
CA TYR A 393 7.00 23.19 25.47
C TYR A 393 7.99 22.40 26.34
N ASP A 394 7.94 21.08 26.20
CA ASP A 394 8.77 20.12 26.94
C ASP A 394 9.12 19.00 25.97
N PRO A 395 10.32 19.05 25.38
CA PRO A 395 10.69 18.09 24.36
C PRO A 395 10.99 16.70 24.94
N ASP A 396 11.17 16.57 26.26
CA ASP A 396 11.30 15.27 26.91
C ASP A 396 10.00 14.46 26.78
N ARG A 397 8.84 15.11 26.62
CA ARG A 397 7.55 14.45 26.34
C ARG A 397 7.50 13.79 24.97
N LEU A 398 8.26 14.28 24.00
CA LEU A 398 8.48 13.63 22.71
C LEU A 398 9.75 12.76 22.71
N PHE A 399 10.36 12.53 23.88
CA PHE A 399 11.63 11.81 24.06
C PHE A 399 12.77 12.43 23.23
N ARG A 400 12.82 13.77 23.15
CA ARG A 400 13.89 14.56 22.51
C ARG A 400 14.71 15.37 23.53
N PRO A 401 15.44 14.70 24.44
CA PRO A 401 16.02 15.39 25.59
C PRO A 401 17.06 16.46 25.25
N GLY A 402 17.07 17.54 26.03
CA GLY A 402 18.05 18.63 25.92
C GLY A 402 17.70 19.78 24.96
N THR A 403 16.55 19.74 24.30
CA THR A 403 16.11 20.80 23.36
C THR A 403 15.22 21.90 24.02
N GLY A 404 14.98 21.79 25.33
CA GLY A 404 13.99 22.55 26.14
C GLY A 404 14.48 23.83 26.85
N THR A 405 15.64 24.38 26.45
CA THR A 405 16.36 25.35 27.29
C THR A 405 16.12 26.82 26.94
N LYS A 406 15.46 27.14 25.82
CA LYS A 406 15.24 28.53 25.36
C LYS A 406 13.97 28.64 24.52
N ASP A 407 13.45 29.85 24.33
CA ASP A 407 12.34 30.05 23.37
C ASP A 407 12.72 29.51 21.98
N ILE A 408 11.76 28.85 21.32
CA ILE A 408 11.96 28.27 19.98
C ILE A 408 11.31 29.18 18.95
N TYR A 409 12.06 29.49 17.89
CA TYR A 409 11.54 30.15 16.69
C TYR A 409 11.19 29.07 15.67
N VAL A 410 9.92 28.95 15.33
CA VAL A 410 9.42 27.94 14.40
C VAL A 410 9.04 28.63 13.08
N PRO A 411 9.73 28.33 11.96
CA PRO A 411 9.29 28.77 10.65
C PRO A 411 7.97 28.08 10.28
N TYR A 412 7.03 28.84 9.73
CA TYR A 412 5.71 28.34 9.39
C TYR A 412 5.59 28.09 7.88
N ASP A 413 5.46 26.81 7.52
CA ASP A 413 5.24 26.41 6.13
C ASP A 413 3.75 26.43 5.80
N GLN A 414 3.30 27.50 5.14
CA GLN A 414 1.91 27.65 4.73
C GLN A 414 1.52 26.65 3.63
N ALA A 415 2.45 26.23 2.77
CA ALA A 415 2.14 25.24 1.73
C ALA A 415 1.82 23.88 2.34
N THR A 416 2.56 23.50 3.39
CA THR A 416 2.34 22.23 4.10
C THR A 416 1.16 22.29 5.08
N TYR A 417 1.06 23.34 5.90
CA TYR A 417 0.07 23.40 6.98
C TYR A 417 -1.24 24.07 6.57
N GLY A 418 -1.25 24.81 5.45
CA GLY A 418 -2.32 25.72 5.03
C GLY A 418 -2.64 26.74 6.12
N CYS A 419 -3.81 27.37 6.05
CA CYS A 419 -4.22 28.33 7.09
C CYS A 419 -4.54 27.66 8.44
N PRO A 420 -4.17 28.28 9.57
CA PRO A 420 -4.45 27.77 10.91
C PRO A 420 -5.93 27.91 11.25
N MET A 421 -6.47 26.90 11.92
CA MET A 421 -7.83 26.93 12.44
C MET A 421 -7.88 27.78 13.71
N ALA A 422 -8.80 28.74 13.78
CA ALA A 422 -8.96 29.59 14.95
C ALA A 422 -9.81 28.89 16.02
N VAL A 423 -9.26 28.72 17.22
CA VAL A 423 -9.93 28.06 18.36
C VAL A 423 -9.81 28.92 19.60
N HIS A 424 -10.92 29.16 20.31
CA HIS A 424 -10.89 29.87 21.58
C HIS A 424 -10.37 28.94 22.68
N PHE A 425 -9.48 29.44 23.56
CA PHE A 425 -8.82 28.61 24.57
C PHE A 425 -9.80 27.88 25.53
N GLU A 426 -10.96 28.47 25.81
CA GLU A 426 -12.00 27.87 26.68
C GLU A 426 -12.91 26.86 25.96
N SER A 427 -12.81 26.72 24.63
CA SER A 427 -13.69 25.85 23.86
C SER A 427 -13.08 24.44 23.71
N PRO A 428 -13.70 23.39 24.27
CA PRO A 428 -13.26 22.01 24.04
C PRO A 428 -13.31 21.66 22.56
N TRP A 429 -12.17 21.26 22.00
CA TRP A 429 -11.98 21.20 20.56
C TRP A 429 -11.61 19.79 20.07
N VAL A 430 -12.07 19.42 18.89
CA VAL A 430 -11.73 18.15 18.21
C VAL A 430 -11.68 18.40 16.71
N PRO A 431 -10.66 17.89 15.99
CA PRO A 431 -10.61 18.03 14.54
C PRO A 431 -11.69 17.19 13.85
N THR A 432 -12.29 17.72 12.78
CA THR A 432 -13.09 16.92 11.85
C THR A 432 -12.19 16.38 10.76
N LEU A 433 -12.19 15.07 10.59
CA LEU A 433 -11.34 14.33 9.67
C LEU A 433 -12.16 13.80 8.49
N GLN A 434 -11.61 13.87 7.29
CA GLN A 434 -12.25 13.43 6.05
C GLN A 434 -11.34 12.50 5.27
N LEU A 435 -11.94 11.45 4.72
CA LEU A 435 -11.29 10.56 3.79
C LEU A 435 -11.53 11.03 2.35
N TRP A 436 -10.45 11.14 1.59
CA TRP A 436 -10.48 11.52 0.19
C TRP A 436 -9.79 10.46 -0.67
N VAL A 437 -10.32 10.19 -1.86
CA VAL A 437 -9.71 9.30 -2.86
C VAL A 437 -9.77 9.99 -4.21
N ASP A 438 -8.65 10.07 -4.91
CA ASP A 438 -8.55 10.73 -6.22
C ASP A 438 -9.13 12.16 -6.22
N GLY A 439 -8.90 12.90 -5.12
CA GLY A 439 -9.40 14.27 -4.97
C GLY A 439 -10.91 14.39 -4.76
N LYS A 440 -11.63 13.28 -4.51
CA LYS A 440 -13.06 13.28 -4.17
C LYS A 440 -13.28 12.93 -2.70
N PHE A 441 -14.17 13.67 -2.06
CA PHE A 441 -14.64 13.37 -0.71
C PHE A 441 -15.40 12.05 -0.69
N ILE A 442 -15.06 11.18 0.25
CA ILE A 442 -15.73 9.88 0.45
C ILE A 442 -16.61 9.93 1.69
N GLU A 443 -16.01 10.21 2.85
CA GLU A 443 -16.72 10.24 4.14
C GLU A 443 -15.98 11.03 5.22
N ASP A 444 -16.70 11.38 6.28
CA ASP A 444 -16.11 11.86 7.52
C ASP A 444 -15.63 10.66 8.36
N ILE A 445 -14.39 10.71 8.85
CA ILE A 445 -13.79 9.63 9.64
C ILE A 445 -14.36 9.64 11.06
N LYS A 446 -15.03 8.54 11.42
CA LYS A 446 -15.64 8.34 12.75
C LYS A 446 -14.89 7.36 13.63
N VAL A 447 -13.81 6.74 13.14
CA VAL A 447 -12.99 5.79 13.91
C VAL A 447 -12.02 6.47 14.86
N GLU A 448 -11.32 5.68 15.67
CA GLU A 448 -10.37 6.15 16.66
C GLU A 448 -9.08 6.68 16.02
N PHE A 449 -8.61 7.82 16.54
CA PHE A 449 -7.38 8.46 16.13
C PHE A 449 -6.67 9.09 17.32
N VAL A 450 -5.38 9.37 17.16
CA VAL A 450 -4.55 10.06 18.14
C VAL A 450 -3.94 11.30 17.50
N ILE A 451 -3.58 12.27 18.32
CA ILE A 451 -2.83 13.45 17.89
C ILE A 451 -1.67 13.70 18.82
N TYR A 452 -0.66 14.38 18.32
CA TYR A 452 0.40 14.98 19.12
C TYR A 452 0.83 16.31 18.49
N GLU A 453 1.39 17.19 19.32
CA GLU A 453 1.97 18.44 18.84
C GLU A 453 3.43 18.21 18.40
N VAL A 454 3.76 18.67 17.19
CA VAL A 454 5.00 18.31 16.47
C VAL A 454 6.26 18.96 17.08
N ASN A 455 6.11 20.13 17.69
CA ASN A 455 7.19 20.90 18.31
C ASN A 455 7.40 20.58 19.79
N GLY A 456 6.57 19.72 20.39
CA GLY A 456 6.66 19.30 21.80
C GLY A 456 5.95 20.24 22.76
N MET A 457 5.01 21.06 22.28
CA MET A 457 4.13 21.81 23.18
C MET A 457 3.27 20.85 24.00
N PHE A 458 3.12 21.15 25.29
CA PHE A 458 2.43 20.26 26.24
C PHE A 458 1.35 20.96 27.06
N ASN A 459 1.12 22.24 26.79
CA ASN A 459 0.13 23.09 27.43
C ASN A 459 -1.28 22.87 26.86
N TYR A 460 -1.66 21.60 26.68
CA TYR A 460 -3.00 21.14 26.36
C TYR A 460 -3.26 19.80 27.05
N ASN A 461 -4.53 19.51 27.31
CA ASN A 461 -4.99 18.33 28.04
C ASN A 461 -6.16 17.67 27.29
N TYR A 462 -6.56 16.49 27.75
CA TYR A 462 -7.73 15.78 27.24
C TYR A 462 -8.92 15.94 28.20
N ASP A 463 -10.11 16.14 27.66
CA ASP A 463 -11.35 16.32 28.43
C ASP A 463 -11.76 15.06 29.21
N LYS A 464 -11.50 13.88 28.64
CA LYS A 464 -11.91 12.61 29.23
C LYS A 464 -10.79 11.92 29.99
N ARG A 465 -11.15 11.35 31.14
CA ARG A 465 -10.34 10.39 31.89
C ARG A 465 -10.74 8.95 31.56
N VAL A 466 -9.88 7.99 31.86
CA VAL A 466 -10.13 6.56 31.60
C VAL A 466 -11.43 6.09 32.26
N SER A 467 -11.74 6.53 33.48
CA SER A 467 -12.96 6.17 34.21
C SER A 467 -14.25 6.72 33.62
N GLN A 468 -14.17 7.76 32.79
CA GLN A 468 -15.32 8.37 32.11
C GLN A 468 -15.61 7.72 30.76
N ILE A 469 -14.68 6.87 30.28
CA ILE A 469 -14.85 6.02 29.12
C ILE A 469 -15.12 4.61 29.64
N ASN A 470 -16.11 3.91 29.09
CA ASN A 470 -16.41 2.53 29.50
C ASN A 470 -15.35 1.54 28.97
N CYS A 471 -14.07 1.76 29.28
CA CYS A 471 -12.99 0.87 28.89
C CYS A 471 -13.07 -0.45 29.70
N LEU A 472 -12.87 -1.57 29.02
CA LEU A 472 -12.73 -2.90 29.62
C LEU A 472 -11.28 -3.19 30.02
N SER A 473 -10.32 -2.57 29.32
CA SER A 473 -8.89 -2.72 29.54
C SER A 473 -8.16 -1.37 29.56
N GLU A 474 -6.94 -1.39 30.09
CA GLU A 474 -6.07 -0.24 30.20
C GLU A 474 -5.70 0.31 28.81
N PRO A 475 -6.08 1.56 28.48
CA PRO A 475 -5.78 2.15 27.18
C PRO A 475 -4.29 2.50 27.06
N GLN A 476 -3.79 2.45 25.83
CA GLN A 476 -2.45 2.91 25.49
C GLN A 476 -2.31 4.44 25.64
N THR A 477 -1.09 4.90 25.86
CA THR A 477 -0.72 6.33 25.94
C THR A 477 0.52 6.62 25.11
N TRP A 478 0.71 7.88 24.71
CA TRP A 478 1.92 8.32 23.99
C TRP A 478 3.20 7.91 24.70
N LYS A 479 3.26 8.10 26.03
CA LYS A 479 4.42 7.70 26.84
C LYS A 479 4.71 6.21 26.72
N SER A 480 3.67 5.37 26.85
CA SER A 480 3.82 3.91 26.75
C SER A 480 4.16 3.42 25.34
N MET A 481 3.75 4.14 24.30
CA MET A 481 4.01 3.76 22.91
C MET A 481 5.39 4.20 22.45
N LEU A 482 5.83 5.39 22.85
CA LEU A 482 7.18 5.90 22.59
C LEU A 482 8.24 5.10 23.33
N SER A 483 7.98 4.69 24.58
CA SER A 483 8.95 3.90 25.37
C SER A 483 9.23 2.50 24.81
N LYS A 484 8.40 1.99 23.89
CA LYS A 484 8.62 0.70 23.23
C LYS A 484 9.66 0.78 22.11
N GLN A 485 10.02 1.97 21.67
CA GLN A 485 10.96 2.18 20.56
C GLN A 485 12.37 2.44 21.09
N LYS A 486 13.38 1.86 20.43
CA LYS A 486 14.80 2.17 20.73
C LYS A 486 15.14 3.63 20.43
N ASN A 487 14.59 4.16 19.33
CA ASN A 487 14.68 5.55 18.92
C ASN A 487 13.26 6.12 18.84
N PRO A 488 12.76 6.78 19.90
CA PRO A 488 11.39 7.28 19.97
C PRO A 488 11.06 8.25 18.83
N ASN A 489 10.01 7.94 18.07
CA ASN A 489 9.48 8.77 17.01
C ASN A 489 7.94 8.71 17.00
N PRO A 490 7.25 9.79 17.38
CA PRO A 490 5.78 9.85 17.42
C PRO A 490 5.08 9.42 16.13
N ASP A 491 5.67 9.71 14.96
CA ASP A 491 5.11 9.34 13.64
C ASP A 491 4.99 7.82 13.43
N THR A 492 5.74 7.03 14.18
CA THR A 492 5.78 5.57 14.04
C THR A 492 5.44 4.83 15.33
N ALA A 493 5.44 5.53 16.47
CA ALA A 493 5.24 4.96 17.79
C ALA A 493 3.83 4.40 17.98
N TRP A 494 2.82 5.08 17.44
CA TRP A 494 1.43 4.69 17.62
C TRP A 494 0.69 4.69 16.28
N ASN A 495 0.33 3.51 15.81
CA ASN A 495 -0.28 3.31 14.49
C ASN A 495 -1.23 2.11 14.51
N ALA A 496 -1.95 1.89 13.41
CA ALA A 496 -2.91 0.82 13.27
C ALA A 496 -2.35 -0.59 13.57
N LYS A 497 -1.06 -0.85 13.35
CA LYS A 497 -0.46 -2.19 13.56
C LYS A 497 -0.20 -2.53 15.02
N ASN A 498 -0.09 -1.53 15.89
CA ASN A 498 0.24 -1.72 17.31
C ASN A 498 -0.83 -1.15 18.26
N TYR A 499 -1.93 -0.64 17.71
CA TYR A 499 -3.07 -0.16 18.45
C TYR A 499 -3.85 -1.32 19.06
N HIS A 500 -4.21 -1.16 20.33
CA HIS A 500 -5.15 -2.04 21.01
C HIS A 500 -6.31 -1.21 21.57
N SER A 501 -7.53 -1.58 21.21
CA SER A 501 -8.72 -0.91 21.72
C SER A 501 -8.89 -1.19 23.21
N CYS A 502 -9.26 -0.17 23.98
CA CYS A 502 -9.58 -0.35 25.40
C CYS A 502 -10.90 -1.12 25.62
N GLN A 503 -11.64 -1.42 24.55
CA GLN A 503 -12.83 -2.27 24.54
C GLN A 503 -12.48 -3.76 24.41
N ASP A 504 -11.20 -4.12 24.32
CA ASP A 504 -10.77 -5.52 24.32
C ASP A 504 -10.83 -6.10 25.75
N PRO A 505 -11.69 -7.10 26.03
CA PRO A 505 -11.81 -7.71 27.36
C PRO A 505 -10.57 -8.54 27.76
N LEU A 506 -9.73 -8.93 26.79
CA LEU A 506 -8.48 -9.67 27.04
C LEU A 506 -7.29 -8.74 27.28
N GLY A 507 -7.49 -7.43 27.22
CA GLY A 507 -6.45 -6.44 27.44
C GLY A 507 -5.97 -6.35 28.89
N PRO A 508 -4.91 -5.56 29.13
CA PRO A 508 -4.37 -5.32 30.47
C PRO A 508 -5.41 -4.70 31.41
N ARG A 509 -5.36 -5.03 32.70
CA ARG A 509 -6.29 -4.47 33.70
C ARG A 509 -6.06 -2.99 33.91
N ILE A 510 -7.14 -2.24 34.10
CA ILE A 510 -7.08 -0.81 34.39
C ILE A 510 -6.39 -0.59 35.74
N THR A 511 -5.34 0.24 35.73
CA THR A 511 -4.52 0.54 36.92
C THR A 511 -4.81 1.91 37.51
N ASP A 512 -5.17 2.89 36.68
CA ASP A 512 -5.51 4.24 37.09
C ASP A 512 -6.65 4.82 36.23
N GLY A 513 -7.87 4.78 36.78
CA GLY A 513 -9.04 5.35 36.13
C GLY A 513 -9.01 6.88 36.02
N ASN A 514 -8.23 7.57 36.86
CA ASN A 514 -8.15 9.03 36.82
C ASN A 514 -7.16 9.53 35.77
N ARG A 515 -6.39 8.67 35.11
CA ARG A 515 -5.48 9.11 34.05
C ARG A 515 -6.24 9.71 32.86
N GLU A 516 -5.60 10.62 32.13
CA GLU A 516 -6.12 11.17 30.88
C GLU A 516 -6.28 10.09 29.82
N PHE A 517 -7.40 10.12 29.11
CA PHE A 517 -7.65 9.28 27.95
C PHE A 517 -7.15 10.03 26.70
N GLN A 518 -6.16 9.49 26.00
CA GLN A 518 -5.44 10.21 24.92
C GLN A 518 -5.94 9.89 23.50
N ILE A 519 -6.89 8.96 23.38
CA ILE A 519 -7.50 8.53 22.12
C ILE A 519 -8.75 9.37 21.88
N MET A 520 -9.01 9.78 20.64
CA MET A 520 -10.19 10.54 20.24
C MET A 520 -10.91 9.85 19.08
N GLY A 521 -12.09 10.35 18.72
CA GLY A 521 -12.93 9.73 17.69
C GLY A 521 -13.69 8.51 18.24
N GLY A 522 -14.13 7.61 17.38
CA GLY A 522 -14.76 6.34 17.80
C GLY A 522 -16.03 6.49 18.66
N GLY A 523 -16.67 7.67 18.68
CA GLY A 523 -17.82 7.96 19.55
C GLY A 523 -17.49 8.21 21.02
N ASN A 524 -16.21 8.29 21.42
CA ASN A 524 -15.83 8.49 22.83
C ASN A 524 -16.04 9.92 23.37
N GLY A 525 -16.33 10.88 22.48
CA GLY A 525 -16.63 12.27 22.86
C GLY A 525 -15.44 13.04 23.46
N ASN A 526 -14.23 12.51 23.38
CA ASN A 526 -13.02 13.13 23.91
C ASN A 526 -12.59 14.34 23.07
N ARG A 527 -12.04 15.35 23.74
CA ARG A 527 -11.69 16.67 23.17
C ARG A 527 -10.39 17.19 23.76
N ILE A 528 -9.72 18.07 23.05
CA ILE A 528 -8.60 18.86 23.55
C ILE A 528 -9.13 20.03 24.38
N LEU A 529 -8.51 20.24 25.52
CA LEU A 529 -8.62 21.43 26.35
C LEU A 529 -7.31 22.20 26.27
N PHE A 530 -7.34 23.43 25.75
CA PHE A 530 -6.16 24.29 25.72
C PHE A 530 -5.99 25.00 27.07
N GLN A 531 -4.75 25.18 27.50
CA GLN A 531 -4.47 26.04 28.66
C GLN A 531 -4.63 27.51 28.27
N LYS A 532 -4.56 28.43 29.25
CA LYS A 532 -4.59 29.88 29.03
C LYS A 532 -3.33 30.37 28.31
N TYR A 533 -3.23 30.05 27.03
CA TYR A 533 -2.11 30.36 26.14
C TYR A 533 -2.64 30.76 24.76
N THR A 534 -2.17 31.90 24.26
CA THR A 534 -2.48 32.36 22.91
C THR A 534 -1.28 32.05 22.02
N GLY A 535 -1.49 31.29 20.95
CA GLY A 535 -0.40 30.92 20.05
C GLY A 535 -0.74 29.80 19.08
N PHE A 536 0.26 29.41 18.29
CA PHE A 536 0.15 28.38 17.27
C PHE A 536 0.51 27.00 17.82
N TYR A 537 -0.25 26.00 17.38
CA TYR A 537 -0.02 24.59 17.62
C TYR A 537 0.03 23.89 16.27
N ILE A 538 1.01 23.02 16.05
CA ILE A 538 1.07 22.17 14.86
C ILE A 538 0.78 20.76 15.31
N PHE A 539 -0.41 20.25 14.98
CA PHE A 539 -0.81 18.91 15.31
C PHE A 539 -0.60 17.98 14.13
N ARG A 540 -0.14 16.78 14.43
CA ARG A 540 -0.26 15.65 13.52
C ARG A 540 -1.28 14.66 14.06
N VAL A 541 -2.19 14.22 13.19
CA VAL A 541 -3.20 13.21 13.48
C VAL A 541 -2.84 11.89 12.81
N ILE A 542 -3.08 10.79 13.52
CA ILE A 542 -2.87 9.42 13.04
C ILE A 542 -4.14 8.62 13.33
N VAL A 543 -4.77 8.06 12.29
CA VAL A 543 -5.86 7.09 12.47
C VAL A 543 -5.26 5.76 12.93
N VAL A 544 -5.77 5.22 14.04
CA VAL A 544 -5.17 4.04 14.70
C VAL A 544 -6.04 2.80 14.65
N ASN A 545 -7.27 2.89 14.12
CA ASN A 545 -8.14 1.72 14.04
C ASN A 545 -7.63 0.69 12.99
N PRO A 546 -7.29 -0.56 13.39
CA PRO A 546 -6.71 -1.57 12.51
C PRO A 546 -7.66 -2.11 11.44
N THR A 547 -8.98 -2.02 11.66
CA THR A 547 -9.99 -2.57 10.74
C THR A 547 -10.62 -1.50 9.85
N TYR A 548 -10.06 -0.30 9.84
CA TYR A 548 -10.56 0.82 9.03
C TYR A 548 -9.90 0.89 7.64
N SER A 549 -8.57 0.83 7.58
CA SER A 549 -7.82 0.95 6.33
C SER A 549 -6.42 0.34 6.45
N PHE A 550 -5.89 -0.19 5.34
CA PHE A 550 -4.49 -0.55 5.19
C PHE A 550 -3.56 0.67 5.06
N CYS A 551 -4.12 1.85 4.77
CA CYS A 551 -3.35 3.08 4.63
C CYS A 551 -2.86 3.61 5.97
N HIS A 552 -1.65 4.16 5.97
CA HIS A 552 -1.16 4.98 7.08
C HIS A 552 -1.76 6.38 6.98
N LEU A 553 -3.03 6.51 7.37
CA LEU A 553 -3.80 7.74 7.28
C LEU A 553 -3.31 8.74 8.34
N THR A 554 -2.56 9.73 7.88
CA THR A 554 -2.04 10.81 8.71
C THR A 554 -2.23 12.15 8.02
N ALA A 555 -2.41 13.20 8.81
CA ALA A 555 -2.49 14.57 8.32
C ALA A 555 -1.82 15.51 9.32
N THR A 556 -1.19 16.56 8.82
CA THR A 556 -0.62 17.62 9.65
C THR A 556 -1.40 18.90 9.40
N PHE A 557 -1.73 19.61 10.46
CA PHE A 557 -2.50 20.84 10.37
C PHE A 557 -2.13 21.78 11.53
N SER A 558 -2.48 23.04 11.37
CA SER A 558 -2.19 24.07 12.37
C SER A 558 -3.47 24.62 13.01
N VAL A 559 -3.34 24.99 14.28
CA VAL A 559 -4.39 25.61 15.10
C VAL A 559 -3.80 26.87 15.72
N TYR A 560 -4.53 27.98 15.62
CA TYR A 560 -4.23 29.21 16.34
C TYR A 560 -5.22 29.34 17.50
N VAL A 561 -4.71 29.22 18.72
CA VAL A 561 -5.50 29.37 19.93
C VAL A 561 -5.49 30.84 20.34
N PHE A 562 -6.66 31.40 20.61
CA PHE A 562 -6.83 32.82 20.96
C PHE A 562 -7.72 33.01 22.20
N GLY A 563 -7.71 34.23 22.73
CA GLY A 563 -8.57 34.67 23.84
C GLY A 563 -7.91 34.61 25.23
N ALA A 564 -6.74 33.98 25.36
CA ALA A 564 -6.00 34.03 26.60
C ALA A 564 -5.34 35.41 26.76
N ALA A 565 -5.85 36.23 27.67
CA ALA A 565 -5.20 37.47 28.06
C ALA A 565 -3.78 37.17 28.59
N PRO A 566 -2.78 38.03 28.30
CA PRO A 566 -1.45 37.86 28.88
C PRO A 566 -1.58 37.81 30.40
N MET A 567 -0.96 36.79 31.03
CA MET A 567 -0.88 36.74 32.49
C MET A 567 -0.28 38.07 32.95
N SER A 568 -1.02 38.83 33.76
CA SER A 568 -0.54 40.11 34.26
C SER A 568 0.76 39.87 35.01
N ALA A 569 1.81 40.65 34.68
CA ALA A 569 3.10 40.55 35.36
C ALA A 569 3.00 40.81 36.88
N TYR A 570 1.90 41.45 37.31
CA TYR A 570 1.58 41.77 38.68
C TYR A 570 0.28 41.08 39.09
N SER A 571 0.22 40.56 40.32
CA SER A 571 -1.03 40.06 40.88
C SER A 571 -2.02 41.20 41.05
N SER A 572 -3.31 40.92 40.85
CA SER A 572 -4.38 41.90 41.04
C SER A 572 -4.36 42.51 42.45
N GLU A 573 -3.92 41.73 43.44
CA GLU A 573 -3.75 42.14 44.83
C GLU A 573 -2.66 43.21 44.99
N LEU A 574 -1.52 43.06 44.30
CA LEU A 574 -0.42 44.03 44.32
C LEU A 574 -0.85 45.36 43.69
N LEU A 575 -1.54 45.29 42.55
CA LEU A 575 -2.05 46.48 41.86
C LEU A 575 -3.09 47.23 42.71
N LEU A 576 -3.99 46.49 43.38
CA LEU A 576 -4.96 47.06 44.29
C LEU A 576 -4.29 47.71 45.51
N ALA A 577 -3.28 47.05 46.11
CA ALA A 577 -2.52 47.60 47.23
C ALA A 577 -1.79 48.90 46.85
N LEU A 578 -1.12 48.93 45.68
CA LEU A 578 -0.46 50.13 45.17
C LEU A 578 -1.45 51.27 44.92
N PHE A 579 -2.63 50.96 44.39
CA PHE A 579 -3.69 51.95 44.18
C PHE A 579 -4.24 52.53 45.49
N ILE A 580 -4.44 51.68 46.52
CA ILE A 580 -4.87 52.11 47.85
C ILE A 580 -3.79 52.96 48.52
N ILE A 581 -2.51 52.58 48.42
CA ILE A 581 -1.38 53.36 48.95
C ILE A 581 -1.30 54.74 48.27
N PHE A 582 -1.49 54.79 46.95
CA PHE A 582 -1.53 56.04 46.20
C PHE A 582 -2.69 56.95 46.65
N LEU A 583 -3.89 56.40 46.84
CA LEU A 583 -5.03 57.16 47.34
C LEU A 583 -4.83 57.66 48.77
N THR A 584 -4.31 56.82 49.67
CA THR A 584 -4.07 57.21 51.07
C THR A 584 -2.97 58.26 51.19
N THR A 585 -1.90 58.16 50.41
CA THR A 585 -0.86 59.20 50.35
C THR A 585 -1.38 60.52 49.79
N MET A 586 -2.22 60.50 48.76
CA MET A 586 -2.87 61.73 48.25
C MET A 586 -3.75 62.40 49.31
N VAL A 587 -4.56 61.62 50.04
CA VAL A 587 -5.38 62.14 51.14
C VAL A 587 -4.50 62.69 52.28
N PHE A 588 -3.42 61.98 52.63
CA PHE A 588 -2.49 62.41 53.67
C PHE A 588 -1.75 63.70 53.29
N ILE A 589 -1.28 63.81 52.06
CA ILE A 589 -0.66 65.04 51.53
C ILE A 589 -1.67 66.19 51.56
N GLY A 590 -2.91 65.95 51.14
CA GLY A 590 -4.00 66.93 51.23
C GLY A 590 -4.25 67.41 52.68
N PHE A 591 -4.26 66.48 53.64
CA PHE A 591 -4.41 66.78 55.06
C PHE A 591 -3.22 67.58 55.62
N CYS A 592 -1.99 67.20 55.27
CA CYS A 592 -0.78 67.93 55.65
C CYS A 592 -0.78 69.36 55.08
N LEU A 593 -1.13 69.54 53.80
CA LEU A 593 -1.24 70.86 53.17
C LEU A 593 -2.34 71.72 53.82
N PHE A 594 -3.48 71.13 54.16
CA PHE A 594 -4.55 71.83 54.88
C PHE A 594 -4.10 72.31 56.28
N ASN A 595 -3.38 71.46 57.03
CA ASN A 595 -2.85 71.81 58.34
C ASN A 595 -1.71 72.83 58.29
N LEU A 596 -0.86 72.78 57.27
CA LEU A 596 0.16 73.81 57.02
C LEU A 596 -0.50 75.15 56.72
N LYS A 597 -1.55 75.17 55.88
CA LYS A 597 -2.29 76.39 55.54
C LYS A 597 -3.01 76.99 56.74
N THR A 598 -3.60 76.17 57.62
CA THR A 598 -4.24 76.66 58.85
C THR A 598 -3.23 77.14 59.90
N ARG A 599 -2.05 76.50 60.01
CA ARG A 599 -0.95 76.99 60.86
C ARG A 599 -0.39 78.32 60.37
N LEU A 600 -0.14 78.47 59.07
CA LEU A 600 0.31 79.73 58.48
C LEU A 600 -0.70 80.86 58.70
N LYS A 601 -2.01 80.61 58.52
CA LYS A 601 -3.07 81.59 58.86
C LYS A 601 -3.09 81.97 60.35
N LYS A 602 -2.85 81.02 61.27
CA LYS A 602 -2.74 81.32 62.70
C LYS A 602 -1.51 82.18 63.01
N THR A 603 -0.38 81.94 62.36
CA THR A 603 0.84 82.75 62.52
C THR A 603 0.65 84.18 61.98
N GLU A 604 -0.08 84.34 60.87
CA GLU A 604 -0.43 85.65 60.30
C GLU A 604 -1.35 86.47 61.24
N ILE A 605 -2.26 85.81 61.96
CA ILE A 605 -3.12 86.45 62.97
C ILE A 605 -2.31 86.84 64.22
N ILE A 606 -1.35 86.02 64.66
CA ILE A 606 -0.48 86.34 65.82
C ILE A 606 0.45 87.52 65.51
N ILE A 607 0.97 87.62 64.29
CA ILE A 607 1.80 88.76 63.85
C ILE A 607 0.97 90.06 63.78
N LYS A 608 -0.30 90.00 63.35
CA LYS A 608 -1.20 91.17 63.37
C LYS A 608 -1.58 91.64 64.78
N VAL A 609 -1.62 90.74 65.77
CA VAL A 609 -1.92 91.09 67.17
C VAL A 609 -0.71 91.70 67.89
N GLN A 610 0.52 91.38 67.48
CA GLN A 610 1.73 92.00 68.04
C GLN A 610 2.05 93.41 67.49
N GLN A 611 1.39 93.87 66.43
CA GLN A 611 1.61 95.22 65.86
C GLN A 611 0.72 96.33 66.44
N HIS A 612 -0.11 96.06 67.45
CA HIS A 612 -0.82 97.11 68.20
C HIS A 612 -0.84 96.85 69.71
N PRO A 613 0.19 97.30 70.46
CA PRO A 613 0.03 97.64 71.86
C PRO A 613 -0.40 99.12 71.98
N SER A 614 -1.36 99.37 72.88
CA SER A 614 -1.82 100.68 73.37
C SER A 614 -2.47 101.65 72.37
N GLN A 615 -3.80 101.75 72.44
CA GLN A 615 -4.49 102.92 73.00
C GLN A 615 -5.90 102.56 73.45
#